data_AF-A0A847NGJ6-F1
#
_entry.id   AF-A0A847NGJ6-F1
#
_cell.length_a   1.000
_cell.length_b   1.000
_cell.length_c   1.000
_cell.angle_alpha   90.00
_cell.angle_beta   90.00
_cell.angle_gamma   90.00
#
_symmetry.space_group_name_H-M   'P 1'
#
loop_
_entity.id
_entity.type
_entity.pdbx_description
1 polymer ?
#
loop_
_entity_poly.entity_id
_entity_poly.type
_entity_poly.pdbx_seq_one_letter_code
_entity_poly.pdbx_strand_id
1 'polypeptide(L)'
;MLAREFSYYPEETLEVKKKVRKKAISKKKQNNSLLKLFVLTIPFVILGISLLILSRYANITTIRQELTELEREKVELEKVRMNLIADLEGIKSSAKIEEDAITKLGMNYPTEDQVVYISVNYNTIENEEKITLGGRFSKILSFVSNLF
;
A
#
# COMPACT_ATOMS: atom_id res chain seq x y z
N MET A 1 -38.47 105.05 75.47
CA MET A 1 -38.95 104.78 74.10
C MET A 1 -37.92 103.93 73.37
N LEU A 2 -38.24 102.65 73.21
CA LEU A 2 -37.85 101.69 72.17
C LEU A 2 -36.54 101.95 71.37
N ALA A 3 -35.37 101.66 71.96
CA ALA A 3 -34.12 101.55 71.21
C ALA A 3 -33.19 100.44 71.74
N ARG A 4 -33.77 99.37 72.31
CA ARG A 4 -32.99 98.28 72.94
C ARG A 4 -33.39 96.88 72.47
N GLU A 5 -33.99 96.76 71.29
CA GLU A 5 -34.56 95.46 70.87
C GLU A 5 -34.25 95.02 69.44
N PHE A 6 -33.18 95.52 68.83
CA PHE A 6 -32.73 95.00 67.54
C PHE A 6 -31.20 94.94 67.45
N SER A 7 -30.60 93.83 67.87
CA SER A 7 -29.40 93.24 67.23
C SER A 7 -28.90 92.01 67.99
N TYR A 8 -29.73 90.97 68.09
CA TYR A 8 -29.20 89.64 68.38
C TYR A 8 -29.95 88.58 67.58
N TYR A 9 -29.46 88.33 66.37
CA TYR A 9 -29.76 87.12 65.62
C TYR A 9 -28.43 86.41 65.34
N PRO A 10 -28.24 85.15 65.75
CA PRO A 10 -27.12 84.35 65.27
C PRO A 10 -27.41 83.81 63.87
N GLU A 11 -26.46 83.93 62.94
CA GLU A 11 -26.50 83.24 61.65
C GLU A 11 -26.24 81.74 61.86
N GLU A 12 -27.26 80.92 61.63
CA GLU A 12 -27.10 79.46 61.55
C GLU A 12 -26.46 79.10 60.20
N THR A 13 -25.19 78.70 60.23
CA THR A 13 -24.49 78.17 59.06
C THR A 13 -24.98 76.74 58.78
N LEU A 14 -25.94 76.62 57.84
CA LEU A 14 -26.38 75.33 57.33
C LEU A 14 -25.24 74.66 56.53
N GLU A 15 -24.51 73.74 57.16
CA GLU A 15 -23.54 72.88 56.46
C GLU A 15 -24.26 71.96 55.47
N VAL A 16 -24.28 72.33 54.19
CA VAL A 16 -24.76 71.47 53.10
C VAL A 16 -23.77 70.30 52.91
N LYS A 17 -24.00 69.18 53.61
CA LYS A 17 -23.32 67.91 53.32
C LYS A 17 -23.69 67.43 51.91
N LYS A 18 -22.85 67.74 50.92
CA LYS A 18 -22.92 67.14 49.58
C LYS A 18 -22.76 65.62 49.71
N LYS A 19 -23.87 64.88 49.58
CA LYS A 19 -23.87 63.42 49.41
C LYS A 19 -23.19 63.08 48.09
N VAL A 20 -21.90 62.72 48.15
CA VAL A 20 -21.18 62.14 47.01
C VAL A 20 -21.84 60.80 46.68
N ARG A 21 -22.66 60.77 45.62
CA ARG A 21 -23.24 59.53 45.09
C ARG A 21 -22.09 58.67 44.56
N LYS A 22 -21.72 57.61 45.31
CA LYS A 22 -20.82 56.57 44.81
C LYS A 22 -21.51 55.87 43.65
N LYS A 23 -21.00 56.04 42.42
CA LYS A 23 -21.43 55.25 41.27
C LYS A 23 -21.09 53.78 41.56
N ALA A 24 -22.10 52.92 41.58
CA ALA A 24 -21.90 51.49 41.66
C ALA A 24 -21.20 51.02 40.39
N ILE A 25 -19.98 50.48 40.52
CA ILE A 25 -19.29 49.80 39.42
C ILE A 25 -20.06 48.51 39.17
N SER A 26 -20.87 48.49 38.12
CA SER A 26 -21.50 47.26 37.64
C SER A 26 -20.40 46.28 37.21
N LYS A 27 -20.15 45.26 38.02
CA LYS A 27 -19.26 44.16 37.64
C LYS A 27 -19.89 43.42 36.46
N LYS A 28 -19.34 43.60 35.26
CA LYS A 28 -19.72 42.81 34.08
C LYS A 28 -19.48 41.34 34.40
N LYS A 29 -20.56 40.57 34.52
CA LYS A 29 -20.51 39.13 34.77
C LYS A 29 -19.83 38.47 33.56
N GLN A 30 -18.59 38.04 33.71
CA GLN A 30 -17.89 37.32 32.65
C GLN A 30 -18.63 36.01 32.38
N ASN A 31 -19.05 35.86 31.13
CA ASN A 31 -19.81 34.76 30.61
C ASN A 31 -18.82 33.63 30.26
N ASN A 32 -18.53 32.76 31.23
CA ASN A 32 -17.66 31.58 31.10
C ASN A 32 -18.24 30.46 30.21
N SER A 33 -19.20 30.78 29.34
CA SER A 33 -19.89 29.82 28.47
C SER A 33 -18.93 29.18 27.47
N LEU A 34 -17.95 29.92 26.97
CA LEU A 34 -16.93 29.42 26.05
C LEU A 34 -16.05 28.36 26.71
N LEU A 35 -15.64 28.57 27.97
CA LEU A 35 -14.84 27.61 28.72
C LEU A 35 -15.60 26.29 28.95
N LYS A 36 -16.91 26.36 29.19
CA LYS A 36 -17.76 25.17 29.32
C LYS A 36 -17.86 24.37 28.01
N LEU A 37 -17.91 25.06 26.87
CA LEU A 37 -17.89 24.42 25.54
C LEU A 37 -16.53 23.77 25.26
N PHE A 38 -15.43 24.42 25.60
CA PHE A 38 -14.09 23.82 25.47
C PHE A 38 -13.95 22.51 26.26
N VAL A 39 -14.41 22.50 27.52
CA VAL A 39 -14.40 21.28 28.34
C VAL A 39 -15.22 20.15 27.71
N LEU A 40 -16.35 20.48 27.07
CA LEU A 40 -17.19 19.49 26.38
C LEU A 40 -16.54 18.93 25.10
N THR A 41 -15.69 19.71 24.42
CA THR A 41 -15.04 19.27 23.17
C THR A 41 -13.82 18.36 23.36
N ILE A 42 -13.15 18.43 24.51
CA ILE A 42 -11.96 17.61 24.81
C ILE A 42 -12.19 16.10 24.61
N PRO A 43 -13.25 15.46 25.15
CA PRO A 43 -13.49 14.03 24.96
C PRO A 43 -13.73 13.67 23.48
N PHE A 44 -14.35 14.56 22.70
CA PHE A 44 -14.55 14.34 21.26
C PHE A 44 -13.24 14.36 20.48
N VAL A 45 -12.29 15.22 20.87
CA VAL A 45 -10.95 15.24 20.25
C VAL A 45 -10.19 13.95 20.56
N ILE A 46 -10.23 13.49 21.81
CA ILE A 46 -9.59 12.22 22.23
C ILE A 46 -10.21 11.04 21.48
N LEU A 47 -11.54 10.99 21.39
CA LEU A 47 -12.24 9.97 20.61
C LEU A 47 -11.84 10.03 19.13
N GLY A 48 -11.77 11.21 18.53
CA GLY A 48 -11.34 11.39 17.15
C GLY A 48 -9.93 10.85 16.90
N ILE A 49 -8.99 11.12 17.81
CA ILE A 49 -7.62 10.59 17.73
C ILE A 49 -7.62 9.06 17.84
N SER A 50 -8.39 8.47 18.76
CA SER A 50 -8.48 7.02 18.89
C SER A 50 -9.04 6.33 17.65
N LEU A 51 -10.05 6.92 17.01
CA LEU A 51 -10.65 6.40 15.78
C LEU A 51 -9.68 6.51 14.59
N LEU A 52 -8.91 7.61 14.50
CA LEU A 52 -7.87 7.76 13.48
C LEU A 52 -6.79 6.68 13.63
N ILE A 53 -6.32 6.44 14.85
CA ILE A 53 -5.34 5.38 15.12
C ILE A 53 -5.92 4.02 14.71
N LEU A 54 -7.13 3.70 15.16
CA LEU A 54 -7.80 2.44 14.83
C LEU A 54 -7.97 2.23 13.31
N SER A 55 -8.37 3.27 12.57
CA SER A 55 -8.49 3.21 11.11
C SER A 55 -7.16 2.91 10.42
N ARG A 56 -6.06 3.48 10.91
CA ARG A 56 -4.71 3.17 10.38
C ARG A 56 -4.32 1.72 10.67
N TYR A 57 -4.60 1.23 11.87
CA TYR A 57 -4.39 -0.18 12.21
C TYR A 57 -5.23 -1.12 11.36
N ALA A 58 -6.49 -0.78 11.10
CA ALA A 58 -7.35 -1.56 10.22
C ALA A 58 -6.72 -1.71 8.82
N ASN A 59 -6.25 -0.61 8.22
CA ASN A 59 -5.58 -0.65 6.92
C ASN A 59 -4.31 -1.51 6.93
N ILE A 60 -3.50 -1.42 8.00
CA ILE A 60 -2.30 -2.26 8.15
C ILE A 60 -2.69 -3.74 8.22
N THR A 61 -3.76 -4.07 8.94
CA THR A 61 -4.27 -5.44 9.05
C THR A 61 -4.78 -5.96 7.72
N THR A 62 -5.50 -5.15 6.94
CA THR A 62 -5.94 -5.53 5.59
C THR A 62 -4.74 -5.85 4.69
N ILE A 63 -3.71 -4.98 4.67
CA ILE A 63 -2.47 -5.22 3.91
C ILE A 63 -1.77 -6.50 4.40
N ARG A 64 -1.73 -6.74 5.71
CA ARG A 64 -1.16 -7.99 6.26
C ARG A 64 -1.93 -9.23 5.82
N GLN A 65 -3.25 -9.12 5.71
CA GLN A 65 -4.10 -10.21 5.25
C GLN A 65 -3.85 -10.50 3.77
N GLU A 66 -3.81 -9.46 2.93
CA GLU A 66 -3.45 -9.57 1.51
C GLU A 66 -2.05 -10.17 1.32
N LEU A 67 -1.06 -9.74 2.13
CA LEU A 67 0.29 -10.29 2.11
C LEU A 67 0.29 -11.79 2.46
N THR A 68 -0.48 -12.17 3.47
CA THR A 68 -0.59 -13.58 3.90
C THR A 68 -1.23 -14.45 2.82
N GLU A 69 -2.24 -13.93 2.14
CA GLU A 69 -2.90 -14.60 1.02
C GLU A 69 -1.93 -14.78 -0.16
N LEU A 70 -1.20 -13.73 -0.53
CA LEU A 70 -0.21 -13.78 -1.59
C LEU A 70 0.94 -14.75 -1.28
N GLU A 71 1.39 -14.79 -0.04
CA GLU A 71 2.43 -15.73 0.40
C GLU A 71 1.93 -17.18 0.36
N ARG A 72 0.67 -17.41 0.70
CA ARG A 72 0.04 -18.73 0.56
C ARG A 72 -0.04 -19.15 -0.91
N GLU A 73 -0.48 -18.27 -1.79
CA GLU A 73 -0.55 -18.53 -3.24
C GLU A 73 0.83 -18.87 -3.80
N LYS A 74 1.87 -18.11 -3.40
CA LYS A 74 3.25 -18.40 -3.79
C LYS A 74 3.69 -19.80 -3.38
N VAL A 75 3.42 -20.20 -2.13
CA VAL A 75 3.78 -21.54 -1.63
C VAL A 75 3.02 -22.63 -2.38
N GLU A 76 1.76 -22.40 -2.71
CA GLU A 76 0.97 -23.35 -3.52
C GLU A 76 1.55 -23.49 -4.93
N LEU A 77 1.89 -22.37 -5.57
CA LEU A 77 2.48 -22.38 -6.91
C LEU A 77 3.86 -23.05 -6.94
N GLU A 78 4.69 -22.85 -5.91
CA GLU A 78 5.96 -23.55 -5.76
C GLU A 78 5.77 -25.06 -5.61
N LYS A 79 4.76 -25.50 -4.85
CA LYS A 79 4.42 -26.93 -4.76
C LYS A 79 3.99 -27.50 -6.10
N VAL A 80 3.12 -26.80 -6.82
CA VAL A 80 2.68 -27.21 -8.16
C VAL A 80 3.88 -27.33 -9.10
N ARG A 81 4.79 -26.35 -9.07
CA ARG A 81 6.03 -26.40 -9.85
C ARG A 81 6.88 -27.62 -9.49
N MET A 82 7.08 -27.91 -8.20
CA MET A 82 7.86 -29.07 -7.77
C MET A 82 7.23 -30.38 -8.23
N ASN A 83 5.90 -30.52 -8.14
CA ASN A 83 5.19 -31.70 -8.64
C ASN A 83 5.38 -31.87 -10.16
N LEU A 84 5.21 -30.79 -10.94
CA LEU A 84 5.43 -30.82 -12.39
C LEU A 84 6.87 -31.21 -12.76
N ILE A 85 7.85 -30.76 -11.99
CA ILE A 85 9.26 -31.15 -12.18
C ILE A 85 9.43 -32.65 -11.89
N ALA A 86 8.85 -33.15 -10.80
CA ALA A 86 8.91 -34.57 -10.47
C ALA A 86 8.23 -35.44 -11.54
N ASP A 87 7.07 -35.02 -12.06
CA ASP A 87 6.37 -35.69 -13.14
C ASP A 87 7.21 -35.69 -14.43
N LEU A 88 7.83 -34.54 -14.75
CA LEU A 88 8.72 -34.41 -15.91
C LEU A 88 9.95 -35.31 -15.77
N GLU A 89 10.57 -35.38 -14.60
CA GLU A 89 11.67 -36.28 -14.31
C GLU A 89 11.24 -37.75 -14.42
N GLY A 90 10.03 -38.08 -13.97
CA GLY A 90 9.43 -39.40 -14.14
C GLY A 90 9.29 -39.80 -15.61
N ILE A 91 8.81 -38.90 -16.46
CA ILE A 91 8.66 -39.13 -17.91
C ILE A 91 10.02 -39.16 -18.62
N LYS A 92 10.93 -38.26 -18.25
CA LYS A 92 12.28 -38.16 -18.84
C LYS A 92 13.19 -39.31 -18.40
N SER A 93 12.86 -39.99 -17.31
CA SER A 93 13.66 -41.11 -16.79
C SER A 93 13.87 -42.14 -17.88
N SER A 94 15.14 -42.49 -18.15
CA SER A 94 15.50 -43.47 -19.18
C SER A 94 14.78 -44.80 -19.00
N ALA A 95 14.54 -45.21 -17.75
CA ALA A 95 13.79 -46.43 -17.45
C ALA A 95 12.33 -46.36 -17.91
N LYS A 96 11.69 -45.19 -17.78
CA LYS A 96 10.31 -44.98 -18.25
C LYS A 96 10.24 -44.91 -19.77
N ILE A 97 11.23 -44.27 -20.39
CA ILE A 97 11.38 -44.22 -21.85
C ILE A 97 11.60 -45.62 -22.41
N GLU A 98 12.46 -46.42 -21.79
CA GLU A 98 12.72 -47.82 -22.17
C GLU A 98 11.47 -48.68 -22.02
N GLU A 99 10.77 -48.58 -20.89
CA GLU A 99 9.51 -49.30 -20.66
C GLU A 99 8.49 -48.96 -21.75
N ASP A 100 8.26 -47.67 -22.02
CA ASP A 100 7.32 -47.22 -23.05
C ASP A 100 7.78 -47.63 -24.47
N ALA A 101 9.07 -47.59 -24.76
CA ALA A 101 9.63 -48.02 -26.04
C ALA A 101 9.40 -49.52 -26.28
N ILE A 102 9.64 -50.36 -25.29
CA ILE A 102 9.44 -51.81 -25.39
C ILE A 102 7.96 -52.15 -25.43
N THR A 103 7.16 -51.61 -24.50
CA THR A 103 5.77 -52.02 -24.30
C THR A 103 4.79 -51.38 -25.28
N LYS A 104 4.94 -50.08 -25.59
CA LYS A 104 4.02 -49.34 -26.45
C LYS A 104 4.48 -49.28 -27.89
N LEU A 105 5.79 -49.14 -28.12
CA LEU A 105 6.36 -48.99 -29.47
C LEU A 105 6.89 -50.33 -30.03
N GLY A 106 6.91 -51.40 -29.23
CA GLY A 106 7.39 -52.72 -29.65
C GLY A 106 8.88 -52.74 -29.99
N MET A 107 9.66 -51.79 -29.46
CA MET A 107 11.10 -51.74 -29.66
C MET A 107 11.78 -52.89 -28.91
N ASN A 108 12.86 -53.41 -29.47
CA ASN A 108 13.72 -54.38 -28.82
C ASN A 108 15.18 -53.95 -28.95
N TYR A 109 16.02 -54.40 -28.02
CA TYR A 109 17.45 -54.13 -28.10
C TYR A 109 18.05 -54.79 -29.35
N PRO A 110 18.96 -54.09 -30.06
CA PRO A 110 19.62 -54.65 -31.22
C PRO A 110 20.56 -55.79 -30.81
N THR A 111 20.72 -56.77 -31.68
CA THR A 111 21.69 -57.85 -31.52
C THR A 111 23.08 -57.39 -31.96
N GLU A 112 24.14 -58.07 -31.49
CA GLU A 112 25.54 -57.69 -31.74
C GLU A 112 25.89 -57.55 -33.24
N ASP A 113 25.23 -58.33 -34.10
CA ASP A 113 25.36 -58.30 -35.56
C ASP A 113 24.71 -57.08 -36.23
N GLN A 114 23.85 -56.35 -35.51
CA GLN A 114 23.15 -55.17 -36.01
C GLN A 114 23.85 -53.84 -35.63
N VAL A 115 24.92 -53.89 -34.82
CA VAL A 115 25.64 -52.70 -34.36
C VAL A 115 26.80 -52.37 -35.30
N VAL A 116 26.73 -51.20 -35.95
CA VAL A 116 27.79 -50.71 -36.86
C VAL A 116 28.42 -49.44 -36.31
N TYR A 117 29.73 -49.48 -36.03
CA TYR A 117 30.49 -48.33 -35.55
C TYR A 117 30.98 -47.48 -36.73
N ILE A 118 30.61 -46.20 -36.75
CA ILE A 118 31.04 -45.23 -37.77
C ILE A 118 32.02 -44.25 -37.12
N SER A 119 33.23 -44.12 -37.70
CA SER A 119 34.19 -43.10 -37.31
C SER A 119 33.90 -41.79 -38.05
N VAL A 120 33.50 -40.76 -37.31
CA VAL A 120 33.25 -39.43 -37.87
C VAL A 120 34.53 -38.60 -37.80
N ASN A 121 35.03 -38.16 -38.95
CA ASN A 121 36.13 -37.20 -39.03
C ASN A 121 35.56 -35.78 -38.94
N TYR A 122 35.81 -35.10 -37.82
CA TYR A 122 35.28 -33.77 -37.52
C TYR A 122 35.83 -32.64 -38.40
N ASN A 123 36.80 -32.92 -39.27
CA ASN A 123 37.52 -31.91 -40.06
C ASN A 123 36.72 -31.32 -41.25
N THR A 124 35.40 -31.51 -41.33
CA THR A 124 34.57 -31.00 -42.44
C THR A 124 33.26 -30.33 -42.03
N ILE A 125 33.01 -30.13 -40.73
CA ILE A 125 31.85 -29.32 -40.27
C ILE A 125 32.28 -27.85 -40.11
N GLU A 126 32.81 -27.27 -41.18
CA GLU A 126 32.96 -25.82 -41.34
C GLU A 126 32.17 -25.38 -42.58
N ASN A 127 30.85 -25.58 -42.53
CA ASN A 127 29.96 -24.65 -43.21
C ASN A 127 29.16 -23.96 -42.11
N GLU A 128 29.81 -22.99 -41.47
CA GLU A 128 29.09 -21.91 -40.82
C GLU A 128 28.29 -21.18 -41.91
N GLU A 129 27.06 -21.61 -42.15
CA GLU A 129 26.06 -20.70 -42.68
C GLU A 129 25.91 -19.59 -41.63
N LYS A 130 26.67 -18.51 -41.81
CA LYS A 130 26.41 -17.25 -41.11
C LYS A 130 25.02 -16.82 -41.55
N ILE A 131 24.02 -17.13 -40.73
CA ILE A 131 22.63 -16.71 -40.89
C ILE A 131 22.62 -15.18 -40.74
N THR A 132 22.96 -14.50 -41.83
CA THR A 132 22.99 -13.06 -41.90
C THR A 132 21.56 -12.62 -42.13
N LEU A 133 20.92 -12.07 -41.09
CA LEU A 133 19.52 -11.64 -41.09
C LEU A 133 19.15 -10.81 -42.33
N GLY A 134 20.07 -9.98 -42.83
CA GLY A 134 19.87 -9.15 -44.03
C GLY A 134 19.53 -9.94 -45.31
N GLY A 135 20.06 -11.15 -45.48
CA GLY A 135 19.77 -11.98 -46.66
C GLY A 135 18.38 -12.63 -46.66
N ARG A 136 17.77 -12.80 -45.47
CA ARG A 136 16.40 -13.35 -45.35
C ARG A 136 15.35 -12.28 -45.62
N PHE A 137 15.61 -11.02 -45.26
CA PHE A 137 14.71 -9.90 -45.53
C PHE A 137 14.58 -9.57 -47.01
N SER A 138 15.67 -9.60 -47.79
CA SER A 138 15.60 -9.35 -49.24
C SER A 138 14.75 -10.41 -49.96
N LYS A 139 14.82 -11.66 -49.51
CA LYS A 139 14.03 -12.78 -50.05
C LYS A 139 12.53 -12.62 -49.76
N ILE A 140 12.17 -12.09 -48.59
CA ILE A 140 10.78 -11.80 -48.24
C ILE A 140 10.27 -10.61 -49.06
N LEU A 141 11.09 -9.55 -49.22
CA LEU A 141 10.73 -8.38 -50.01
C LEU A 141 10.50 -8.74 -51.50
N SER A 142 11.32 -9.64 -52.05
CA SER A 142 11.14 -10.10 -53.43
C SER A 142 9.86 -10.89 -53.64
N PHE A 143 9.37 -11.62 -52.63
CA PHE A 143 8.08 -12.30 -52.72
C PHE A 143 6.90 -11.33 -52.70
N VAL A 144 6.97 -10.26 -51.90
CA VAL A 144 5.91 -9.24 -51.83
C VAL A 144 5.84 -8.42 -53.11
N SER A 145 7.01 -8.06 -53.70
CA SER A 145 7.06 -7.35 -54.98
C SER A 145 6.55 -8.16 -56.16
N ASN A 146 6.51 -9.49 -56.06
CA ASN A 146 6.03 -10.36 -57.13
C ASN A 146 4.53 -10.70 -56.97
N LEU A 147 3.89 -10.19 -55.91
CA LEU A 147 2.48 -10.40 -55.57
C LEU A 147 1.61 -9.15 -55.82
N PHE A 148 2.23 -8.03 -56.20
CA PHE A 148 1.57 -6.78 -56.59
C PHE A 148 1.97 -6.37 -58.01
#